data_AF-A0A1G8VCQ8-F1
#
_entry.id   AF-A0A1G8VCQ8-F1
#
_cell.length_a   1.000
_cell.length_b   1.000
_cell.length_c   1.000
_cell.angle_alpha   90.00
_cell.angle_beta   90.00
_cell.angle_gamma   90.00
#
_symmetry.space_group_name_H-M   'P 1'
#
loop_
_entity.id
_entity.type
_entity.pdbx_description
1 polymer ?
#
loop_
_entity_poly.entity_id
_entity_poly.type
_entity_poly.pdbx_seq_one_letter_code
_entity_poly.pdbx_strand_id
1 'polypeptide(L)'
;MKKAFTVFVSLLATVSLFFDMSPLLVHATPSSLLQQIDQAEKQKQAIEEEKQAAQGEKDEKKNELNQLQYQQGALKAQLDSFNANLAEENRKYEEICNKIDVKKEEIEVKKQELADAKATEEEQYETMKKRLQYIYEQPDDMYLDMILSSKDFATFLNIADYIFMISEYDNDMLADYKQTTLDVAAMEAELEEELAGLETLEEQSREEQGRITDLINTTNDFVNQYSAQISDTNNELAEIEREIAEKEAQIKAQEEDIEALKKQYEEELRLSQLAAQSAKRDISEVSFADNDRYLLANLIYCEAGGEPYEGQLAVGAVVLNRVMSSRYPDTVYGVIYQKSQFSPASSGRLDLALAQNLATPSCYQAADEAMAGNTNVGNCVYFRTPVPGLNGTQIGNHIFY
;
A
#
# COMPACT_ATOMS: atom_id res chain seq x y z
N MET A 1 -8.15 6.66 -23.89
CA MET A 1 -6.70 6.71 -23.56
C MET A 1 -6.53 6.33 -22.10
N LYS A 2 -6.38 5.03 -21.81
CA LYS A 2 -6.16 4.50 -20.45
C LYS A 2 -4.70 4.06 -20.37
N LYS A 3 -3.85 4.85 -19.70
CA LYS A 3 -2.51 4.41 -19.32
C LYS A 3 -2.66 3.61 -18.04
N ALA A 4 -2.50 2.29 -18.16
CA ALA A 4 -2.49 1.37 -17.04
C ALA A 4 -1.28 1.71 -16.16
N PHE A 5 -1.58 2.07 -14.92
CA PHE A 5 -0.61 2.32 -13.86
C PHE A 5 0.06 0.99 -13.53
N THR A 6 1.37 0.93 -13.76
CA THR A 6 2.21 -0.22 -13.47
C THR A 6 2.28 -0.37 -11.94
N VAL A 7 1.51 -1.30 -11.39
CA VAL A 7 1.64 -1.77 -10.01
C VAL A 7 3.02 -2.42 -9.91
N PHE A 8 3.96 -1.72 -9.28
CA PHE A 8 5.23 -2.30 -8.84
C PHE A 8 4.90 -3.23 -7.67
N VAL A 9 4.62 -4.50 -8.00
CA VAL A 9 4.63 -5.58 -7.02
C VAL A 9 6.10 -5.78 -6.65
N SER A 10 6.56 -5.09 -5.61
CA SER A 10 7.84 -5.41 -5.00
C SER A 10 7.74 -6.81 -4.41
N LEU A 11 8.53 -7.69 -4.99
CA LEU A 11 8.65 -9.08 -4.66
C LEU A 11 9.21 -9.16 -3.23
N LEU A 12 8.36 -9.30 -2.23
CA LEU A 12 8.75 -9.71 -0.87
C LEU A 12 9.32 -11.13 -0.95
N ALA A 13 10.61 -11.22 -1.29
CA ALA A 13 11.39 -12.41 -1.05
C ALA A 13 11.74 -12.43 0.44
N THR A 14 10.79 -12.84 1.28
CA THR A 14 11.08 -13.27 2.65
C THR A 14 12.00 -14.48 2.58
N VAL A 15 13.31 -14.24 2.61
CA VAL A 15 14.30 -15.27 2.88
C VAL A 15 14.21 -15.59 4.37
N SER A 16 13.20 -16.40 4.73
CA SER A 16 13.09 -17.01 6.05
C SER A 16 14.17 -18.08 6.19
N LEU A 17 15.40 -17.67 6.47
CA LEU A 17 16.45 -18.56 6.96
C LEU A 17 16.23 -18.76 8.46
N PHE A 18 15.30 -19.66 8.80
CA PHE A 18 15.29 -20.29 10.11
C PHE A 18 16.57 -21.13 10.23
N PHE A 19 17.56 -20.60 10.95
CA PHE A 19 18.71 -21.38 11.40
C PHE A 19 18.35 -22.04 12.74
N ASP A 20 18.19 -23.36 12.72
CA ASP A 20 18.04 -24.21 13.90
C ASP A 20 19.25 -24.02 14.83
N MET A 21 19.02 -23.35 15.97
CA MET A 21 19.97 -23.22 17.07
C MET A 21 20.04 -24.55 17.85
N SER A 22 20.86 -25.48 17.39
CA SER A 22 21.42 -26.54 18.23
C SER A 22 22.77 -26.07 18.77
N PRO A 23 23.02 -26.04 20.10
CA PRO A 23 24.29 -25.58 20.65
C PRO A 23 25.35 -26.67 20.46
N LEU A 24 25.99 -26.68 19.29
CA LEU A 24 27.22 -27.42 19.07
C LEU A 24 28.38 -26.51 19.50
N LEU A 25 29.00 -26.83 20.64
CA LEU A 25 30.25 -26.23 21.10
C LEU A 25 31.39 -26.58 20.12
N VAL A 26 31.46 -25.87 19.00
CA VAL A 26 32.61 -25.86 18.09
C VAL A 26 33.47 -24.67 18.48
N HIS A 27 34.69 -24.93 18.97
CA HIS A 27 35.66 -23.86 19.21
C HIS A 27 36.17 -23.36 17.85
N ALA A 28 35.73 -22.15 17.48
CA ALA A 28 36.15 -21.39 16.31
C ALA A 28 37.63 -21.01 16.44
N THR A 29 38.34 -20.89 15.31
CA THR A 29 39.73 -20.40 15.25
C THR A 29 39.75 -18.87 15.05
N PRO A 30 40.88 -18.17 15.30
CA PRO A 30 40.91 -16.72 15.19
C PRO A 30 40.67 -16.28 13.74
N SER A 31 41.15 -17.06 12.76
CA SER A 31 40.90 -16.79 11.33
C SER A 31 39.43 -16.97 10.94
N SER A 32 38.72 -17.94 11.53
CA SER A 32 37.29 -18.14 11.25
C SER A 32 36.41 -17.08 11.92
N LEU A 33 36.78 -16.62 13.12
CA LEU A 33 36.09 -15.53 13.82
C LEU A 33 36.23 -14.21 13.05
N LEU A 34 37.41 -13.92 12.52
CA LEU A 34 37.64 -12.70 11.73
C LEU A 34 36.82 -12.70 10.42
N GLN A 35 36.65 -13.87 9.80
CA GLN A 35 35.76 -14.02 8.64
C GLN A 35 34.27 -13.84 9.02
N GLN A 36 33.84 -14.35 10.18
CA GLN A 36 32.49 -14.14 10.69
C GLN A 36 32.21 -12.67 10.99
N ILE A 37 33.18 -11.96 11.57
CA ILE A 37 33.09 -10.52 11.83
C ILE A 37 32.96 -9.74 10.51
N ASP A 38 33.81 -10.01 9.51
CA ASP A 38 33.72 -9.35 8.20
C ASP A 38 32.38 -9.62 7.49
N GLN A 39 31.88 -10.85 7.57
CA GLN A 39 30.57 -11.19 7.02
C GLN A 39 29.44 -10.46 7.75
N ALA A 40 29.50 -10.40 9.09
CA ALA A 40 28.51 -9.73 9.90
C ALA A 40 28.51 -8.20 9.68
N GLU A 41 29.70 -7.59 9.53
CA GLU A 41 29.86 -6.16 9.20
C GLU A 41 29.31 -5.85 7.80
N LYS A 42 29.55 -6.71 6.80
CA LYS A 42 28.95 -6.57 5.45
C LYS A 42 27.43 -6.67 5.48
N GLN A 43 26.88 -7.61 6.25
CA GLN A 43 25.43 -7.73 6.42
C GLN A 43 24.83 -6.49 7.08
N LYS A 44 25.47 -5.97 8.13
CA LYS A 44 25.07 -4.71 8.77
C LYS A 44 25.05 -3.57 7.74
N GLN A 45 26.13 -3.42 6.97
CA GLN A 45 26.22 -2.36 5.96
C GLN A 45 25.09 -2.45 4.92
N ALA A 46 24.77 -3.66 4.45
CA ALA A 46 23.67 -3.85 3.50
C ALA A 46 22.31 -3.41 4.08
N ILE A 47 22.02 -3.77 5.34
CA ILE A 47 20.78 -3.35 6.02
C ILE A 47 20.75 -1.81 6.20
N GLU A 48 21.90 -1.19 6.46
CA GLU A 48 22.02 0.25 6.64
C GLU A 48 21.80 1.02 5.32
N GLU A 49 22.27 0.46 4.19
CA GLU A 49 21.97 0.96 2.83
C GLU A 49 20.47 0.83 2.50
N GLU A 50 19.84 -0.31 2.83
CA GLU A 50 18.40 -0.50 2.65
C GLU A 50 17.55 0.42 3.55
N LYS A 51 18.02 0.70 4.77
CA LYS A 51 17.39 1.68 5.67
C LYS A 51 17.47 3.08 5.07
N GLN A 52 18.62 3.46 4.53
CA GLN A 52 18.81 4.77 3.90
C GLN A 52 17.91 4.93 2.66
N ALA A 53 17.75 3.87 1.86
CA ALA A 53 16.81 3.85 0.74
C ALA A 53 15.36 4.08 1.22
N ALA A 54 14.91 3.34 2.23
CA ALA A 54 13.58 3.51 2.83
C ALA A 54 13.37 4.92 3.41
N GLN A 55 14.42 5.53 3.99
CA GLN A 55 14.39 6.92 4.46
C GLN A 55 14.17 7.90 3.30
N GLY A 56 14.79 7.66 2.14
CA GLY A 56 14.57 8.43 0.92
C GLY A 56 13.14 8.32 0.43
N GLU A 57 12.59 7.11 0.36
CA GLU A 57 11.20 6.87 -0.03
C GLU A 57 10.21 7.55 0.93
N LYS A 58 10.49 7.52 2.24
CA LYS A 58 9.71 8.25 3.25
C LYS A 58 9.67 9.76 2.97
N ASP A 59 10.81 10.36 2.66
CA ASP A 59 10.89 11.80 2.37
C ASP A 59 10.14 12.17 1.08
N GLU A 60 10.24 11.33 0.04
CA GLU A 60 9.45 11.47 -1.18
C GLU A 60 7.95 11.40 -0.90
N LYS A 61 7.50 10.39 -0.16
CA LYS A 61 6.09 10.22 0.23
C LYS A 61 5.58 11.34 1.12
N LYS A 62 6.43 11.89 2.00
CA LYS A 62 6.08 13.05 2.82
C LYS A 62 5.92 14.31 1.99
N ASN A 63 6.75 14.49 0.96
CA ASN A 63 6.60 15.59 0.02
C ASN A 63 5.33 15.45 -0.82
N GLU A 64 5.02 14.24 -1.29
CA GLU A 64 3.75 13.92 -1.97
C GLU A 64 2.55 14.25 -1.07
N LEU A 65 2.57 13.82 0.20
CA LEU A 65 1.52 14.12 1.18
C LEU A 65 1.34 15.63 1.39
N ASN A 66 2.43 16.38 1.54
CA ASN A 66 2.37 17.84 1.71
C ASN A 66 1.76 18.53 0.47
N GLN A 67 2.09 18.04 -0.73
CA GLN A 67 1.50 18.56 -1.97
C GLN A 67 0.00 18.24 -2.05
N LEU A 68 -0.40 17.01 -1.71
CA LEU A 68 -1.81 16.61 -1.66
C LEU A 68 -2.60 17.44 -0.64
N GLN A 69 -2.03 17.68 0.55
CA GLN A 69 -2.65 18.53 1.58
C GLN A 69 -2.77 19.98 1.12
N TYR A 70 -1.75 20.52 0.44
CA TYR A 70 -1.83 21.86 -0.15
C TYR A 70 -2.92 21.94 -1.21
N GLN A 71 -3.01 20.96 -2.10
CA GLN A 71 -4.06 20.88 -3.12
C GLN A 71 -5.45 20.73 -2.50
N GLN A 72 -5.60 19.92 -1.46
CA GLN A 72 -6.86 19.80 -0.71
C GLN A 72 -7.26 21.14 -0.06
N GLY A 73 -6.30 21.88 0.51
CA GLY A 73 -6.53 23.21 1.06
C GLY A 73 -6.97 24.23 -0.01
N ALA A 74 -6.32 24.20 -1.18
CA ALA A 74 -6.71 25.03 -2.31
C ALA A 74 -8.11 24.66 -2.85
N LEU A 75 -8.42 23.37 -2.96
CA LEU A 75 -9.74 22.89 -3.32
C LEU A 75 -10.80 23.33 -2.30
N LYS A 76 -10.48 23.30 -1.01
CA LYS A 76 -11.38 23.79 0.05
C LYS A 76 -11.71 25.27 -0.11
N ALA A 77 -10.73 26.09 -0.48
CA ALA A 77 -10.98 27.50 -0.80
C ALA A 77 -11.82 27.67 -2.08
N GLN A 78 -11.60 26.83 -3.10
CA GLN A 78 -12.46 26.81 -4.30
C GLN A 78 -13.88 26.34 -3.97
N LEU A 79 -14.04 25.42 -3.03
CA LEU A 79 -15.31 24.94 -2.49
C LEU A 79 -16.13 26.08 -1.88
N ASP A 80 -15.50 26.99 -1.14
CA ASP A 80 -16.19 28.17 -0.62
C ASP A 80 -16.70 29.07 -1.75
N SER A 81 -15.91 29.23 -2.81
CA SER A 81 -16.37 29.91 -4.05
C SER A 81 -17.46 29.14 -4.77
N PHE A 82 -17.39 27.81 -4.82
CA PHE A 82 -18.40 26.96 -5.44
C PHE A 82 -19.72 27.03 -4.66
N ASN A 83 -19.68 27.08 -3.34
CA ASN A 83 -20.86 27.25 -2.51
C ASN A 83 -21.54 28.61 -2.77
N ALA A 84 -20.75 29.67 -2.97
CA ALA A 84 -21.28 30.97 -3.37
C ALA A 84 -21.94 30.91 -4.76
N ASN A 85 -21.29 30.27 -5.73
CA ASN A 85 -21.86 30.07 -7.06
C ASN A 85 -23.12 29.21 -7.01
N LEU A 86 -23.14 28.12 -6.24
CA LEU A 86 -24.30 27.25 -6.05
C LEU A 86 -25.49 28.02 -5.47
N ALA A 87 -25.25 28.91 -4.50
CA ALA A 87 -26.28 29.76 -3.94
C ALA A 87 -26.79 30.82 -4.95
N GLU A 88 -25.95 31.26 -5.88
CA GLU A 88 -26.37 32.13 -6.97
C GLU A 88 -27.18 31.38 -8.03
N GLU A 89 -26.74 30.20 -8.47
CA GLU A 89 -27.48 29.38 -9.43
C GLU A 89 -28.82 28.90 -8.84
N ASN A 90 -28.87 28.54 -7.55
CA ASN A 90 -30.14 28.22 -6.88
C ASN A 90 -31.10 29.42 -6.87
N ARG A 91 -30.61 30.65 -6.64
CA ARG A 91 -31.45 31.85 -6.70
C ARG A 91 -32.01 32.07 -8.11
N LYS A 92 -31.21 31.90 -9.16
CA LYS A 92 -31.68 31.99 -10.55
C LYS A 92 -32.71 30.91 -10.86
N TYR A 93 -32.47 29.68 -10.41
CA TYR A 93 -33.41 28.57 -10.56
C TYR A 93 -34.76 28.89 -9.89
N GLU A 94 -34.75 29.37 -8.64
CA GLU A 94 -35.96 29.80 -7.92
C GLU A 94 -36.69 30.94 -8.66
N GLU A 95 -35.95 31.92 -9.18
CA GLU A 95 -36.53 33.00 -10.00
C GLU A 95 -37.20 32.47 -11.28
N ILE A 96 -36.60 31.48 -11.96
CA ILE A 96 -37.19 30.86 -13.15
C ILE A 96 -38.44 30.06 -12.77
N CYS A 97 -38.41 29.28 -11.69
CA CYS A 97 -39.59 28.56 -11.20
C CYS A 97 -40.75 29.51 -10.89
N ASN A 98 -40.49 30.61 -10.20
CA ASN A 98 -41.51 31.62 -9.93
C ASN A 98 -42.10 32.21 -11.21
N LYS A 99 -41.27 32.48 -12.23
CA LYS A 99 -41.75 32.96 -13.55
C LYS A 99 -42.60 31.90 -14.26
N ILE A 100 -42.21 30.63 -14.19
CA ILE A 100 -42.98 29.50 -14.74
C ILE A 100 -44.36 29.43 -14.10
N ASP A 101 -44.43 29.55 -12.77
CA ASP A 101 -45.69 29.46 -12.03
C ASP A 101 -46.62 30.62 -12.38
N VAL A 102 -46.12 31.86 -12.37
CA VAL A 102 -46.89 33.05 -12.80
C VAL A 102 -47.38 32.90 -14.24
N LYS A 103 -46.50 32.46 -15.15
CA LYS A 103 -46.83 32.32 -16.57
C LYS A 103 -47.86 31.21 -16.81
N LYS A 104 -47.83 30.13 -16.03
CA LYS A 104 -48.86 29.09 -16.04
C LYS A 104 -50.22 29.64 -15.62
N GLU A 105 -50.28 30.45 -14.58
CA GLU A 105 -51.53 31.10 -14.16
C GLU A 105 -52.07 32.05 -15.24
N GLU A 106 -51.22 32.89 -15.84
CA GLU A 106 -51.59 33.78 -16.94
C GLU A 106 -52.13 33.01 -18.16
N ILE A 107 -51.49 31.89 -18.53
CA ILE A 107 -51.92 31.02 -19.62
C ILE A 107 -53.30 30.41 -19.34
N GLU A 108 -53.59 30.00 -18.10
CA GLU A 108 -54.91 29.45 -17.76
C GLU A 108 -56.01 30.52 -17.85
N VAL A 109 -55.72 31.77 -17.48
CA VAL A 109 -56.67 32.89 -17.68
C VAL A 109 -56.93 33.11 -19.17
N LYS A 110 -55.87 33.21 -19.99
CA LYS A 110 -55.99 33.39 -21.45
C LYS A 110 -56.75 32.26 -22.13
N LYS A 111 -56.55 31.00 -21.69
CA LYS A 111 -57.33 29.85 -22.19
C LYS A 111 -58.82 29.99 -21.90
N GLN A 112 -59.18 30.48 -20.70
CA GLN A 112 -60.57 30.70 -20.34
C GLN A 112 -61.19 31.83 -21.17
N GLU A 113 -60.49 32.97 -21.31
CA GLU A 113 -60.95 34.10 -22.13
C GLU A 113 -61.15 33.68 -23.60
N LEU A 114 -60.21 32.91 -24.16
CA LEU A 114 -60.33 32.34 -25.50
C LEU A 114 -61.52 31.39 -25.63
N ALA A 115 -61.79 30.56 -24.62
CA ALA A 115 -62.93 29.65 -24.62
C ALA A 115 -64.26 30.43 -24.62
N ASP A 116 -64.36 31.51 -23.84
CA ASP A 116 -65.54 32.36 -23.77
C ASP A 116 -65.74 33.15 -25.08
N ALA A 117 -64.65 33.64 -25.70
CA ALA A 117 -64.69 34.30 -27.00
C ALA A 117 -65.16 33.34 -28.11
N LYS A 118 -64.64 32.10 -28.15
CA LYS A 118 -65.09 31.06 -29.08
C LYS A 118 -66.55 30.67 -28.89
N ALA A 119 -67.03 30.60 -27.66
CA ALA A 119 -68.44 30.34 -27.39
C ALA A 119 -69.32 31.47 -27.93
N THR A 120 -68.87 32.73 -27.79
CA THR A 120 -69.56 33.91 -28.33
C THR A 120 -69.56 33.91 -29.86
N GLU A 121 -68.43 33.59 -30.50
CA GLU A 121 -68.30 33.44 -31.95
C GLU A 121 -69.29 32.40 -32.50
N GLU A 122 -69.37 31.23 -31.87
CA GLU A 122 -70.28 30.14 -32.25
C GLU A 122 -71.76 30.57 -32.10
N GLU A 123 -72.11 31.26 -31.01
CA GLU A 123 -73.46 31.79 -30.81
C GLU A 123 -73.85 32.81 -31.88
N GLN A 124 -72.95 33.75 -32.20
CA GLN A 124 -73.13 34.74 -33.26
C GLN A 124 -73.29 34.05 -34.63
N TYR A 125 -72.47 33.04 -34.92
CA TYR A 125 -72.54 32.27 -36.16
C TYR A 125 -73.89 31.56 -36.32
N GLU A 126 -74.34 30.81 -35.31
CA GLU A 126 -75.61 30.09 -35.37
C GLU A 126 -76.82 31.03 -35.40
N THR A 127 -76.73 32.19 -34.76
CA THR A 127 -77.76 33.24 -34.84
C THR A 127 -77.83 33.85 -36.24
N MET A 128 -76.69 34.21 -36.82
CA MET A 128 -76.60 34.75 -38.16
C MET A 128 -77.13 33.76 -39.21
N LYS A 129 -76.80 32.47 -39.05
CA LYS A 129 -77.31 31.39 -39.91
C LYS A 129 -78.83 31.28 -39.87
N LYS A 130 -79.46 31.34 -38.69
CA LYS A 130 -80.93 31.36 -38.57
C LYS A 130 -81.53 32.62 -39.21
N ARG A 131 -80.87 33.77 -39.05
CA ARG A 131 -81.33 35.03 -39.64
C ARG A 131 -81.26 35.00 -41.18
N LEU A 132 -80.16 34.50 -41.74
CA LEU A 132 -79.98 34.29 -43.18
C LEU A 132 -80.99 33.28 -43.73
N GLN A 133 -81.24 32.18 -43.01
CA GLN A 133 -82.28 31.21 -43.37
C GLN A 133 -83.66 31.88 -43.43
N TYR A 134 -84.02 32.68 -42.41
CA TYR A 134 -85.27 33.43 -42.42
C TYR A 134 -85.37 34.37 -43.62
N ILE A 135 -84.32 35.14 -43.92
CA ILE A 135 -84.29 36.04 -45.09
C ILE A 135 -84.49 35.27 -46.39
N TYR A 136 -83.89 34.09 -46.54
CA TYR A 136 -84.00 33.27 -47.75
C TYR A 136 -85.35 32.55 -47.90
N GLU A 137 -85.97 32.14 -46.78
CA GLU A 137 -87.25 31.42 -46.78
C GLU A 137 -88.48 32.34 -46.89
N GLN A 138 -88.34 33.63 -46.57
CA GLN A 138 -89.40 34.62 -46.80
C GLN A 138 -89.43 35.07 -48.29
N PRO A 139 -90.61 35.36 -48.86
CA PRO A 139 -90.71 35.83 -50.25
C PRO A 139 -89.92 37.13 -50.46
N ASP A 140 -89.24 37.27 -51.60
CA ASP A 140 -88.41 38.45 -51.96
C ASP A 140 -89.19 39.79 -51.87
N ASP A 141 -90.51 39.74 -52.02
CA ASP A 141 -91.39 40.91 -51.95
C ASP A 141 -91.88 41.23 -50.54
N MET A 142 -91.53 40.48 -49.47
CA MET A 142 -92.10 40.64 -48.12
C MET A 142 -92.04 42.10 -47.62
N TYR A 143 -90.89 42.76 -47.79
CA TYR A 143 -90.71 44.15 -47.38
C TYR A 143 -91.45 45.13 -48.30
N LEU A 144 -91.44 44.87 -49.62
CA LEU A 144 -92.20 45.66 -50.60
C LEU A 144 -93.72 45.54 -50.37
N ASP A 145 -94.20 44.34 -50.05
CA ASP A 145 -95.60 44.03 -49.77
C ASP A 145 -96.05 44.65 -48.44
N MET A 146 -95.22 44.61 -47.39
CA MET A 146 -95.48 45.32 -46.13
C MET A 146 -95.60 46.84 -46.35
N ILE A 147 -94.74 47.43 -47.17
CA ILE A 147 -94.75 48.86 -47.48
C ILE A 147 -95.97 49.22 -48.35
N LEU A 148 -96.23 48.45 -49.41
CA LEU A 148 -97.33 48.71 -50.37
C LEU A 148 -98.72 48.39 -49.80
N SER A 149 -98.80 47.52 -48.78
CA SER A 149 -100.03 47.20 -48.05
C SER A 149 -100.39 48.23 -46.96
N SER A 150 -99.57 49.27 -46.76
CA SER A 150 -99.84 50.33 -45.79
C SER A 150 -101.08 51.15 -46.16
N LYS A 151 -101.95 51.44 -45.18
CA LYS A 151 -103.24 52.15 -45.40
C LYS A 151 -103.14 53.67 -45.26
N ASP A 152 -102.07 54.17 -44.64
CA ASP A 152 -101.82 55.59 -44.41
C ASP A 152 -100.31 55.88 -44.35
N PHE A 153 -99.97 57.15 -44.55
CA PHE A 153 -98.58 57.61 -44.66
C PHE A 153 -97.77 57.46 -43.35
N ALA A 154 -98.42 57.50 -42.18
CA ALA A 154 -97.73 57.30 -40.91
C ALA A 154 -97.33 55.84 -40.71
N THR A 155 -98.21 54.90 -41.09
CA THR A 155 -97.93 53.46 -41.09
C THR A 155 -96.85 53.11 -42.10
N PHE A 156 -96.89 53.72 -43.30
CA PHE A 156 -95.82 53.59 -44.30
C PHE A 156 -94.45 53.97 -43.74
N LEU A 157 -94.32 55.15 -43.13
CA LEU A 157 -93.06 55.63 -42.58
C LEU A 157 -92.55 54.73 -41.46
N ASN A 158 -93.41 54.33 -40.53
CA ASN A 158 -93.02 53.42 -39.44
C ASN A 158 -92.51 52.08 -39.97
N ILE A 159 -93.15 51.51 -41.00
CA ILE A 159 -92.71 50.26 -41.62
C ILE A 159 -91.35 50.45 -42.32
N ALA A 160 -91.18 51.54 -43.07
CA ALA A 160 -89.92 51.85 -43.75
C ALA A 160 -88.76 52.04 -42.75
N ASP A 161 -89.01 52.76 -41.65
CA ASP A 161 -88.04 52.95 -40.57
C ASP A 161 -87.71 51.61 -39.89
N TYR A 162 -88.69 50.74 -39.64
CA TYR A 162 -88.45 49.40 -39.08
C TYR A 162 -87.57 48.53 -39.98
N ILE A 163 -87.80 48.54 -41.30
CA ILE A 163 -87.00 47.78 -42.26
C ILE A 163 -85.56 48.28 -42.27
N PHE A 164 -85.37 49.60 -42.24
CA PHE A 164 -84.05 50.21 -42.15
C PHE A 164 -83.32 49.82 -40.86
N MET A 165 -83.99 49.94 -39.69
CA MET A 165 -83.42 49.53 -38.39
C MET A 165 -83.02 48.05 -38.36
N ILE A 166 -83.81 47.17 -38.97
CA ILE A 166 -83.50 45.74 -39.06
C ILE A 166 -82.26 45.50 -39.93
N SER A 167 -82.17 46.18 -41.08
CA SER A 167 -81.01 46.05 -41.97
C SER A 167 -79.74 46.62 -41.35
N GLU A 168 -79.82 47.73 -40.61
CA GLU A 168 -78.68 48.25 -39.85
C GLU A 168 -78.25 47.23 -38.79
N TYR A 169 -79.20 46.73 -38.00
CA TYR A 169 -78.92 45.71 -36.98
C TYR A 169 -78.25 44.45 -37.56
N ASP A 170 -78.76 43.91 -38.68
CA ASP A 170 -78.16 42.72 -39.32
C ASP A 170 -76.72 42.99 -39.82
N ASN A 171 -76.45 44.19 -40.35
CA ASN A 171 -75.10 44.60 -40.76
C ASN A 171 -74.16 44.78 -39.57
N ASP A 172 -74.65 45.38 -38.48
CA ASP A 172 -73.91 45.55 -37.22
C ASP A 172 -73.55 44.18 -36.63
N MET A 173 -74.51 43.24 -36.57
CA MET A 173 -74.25 41.87 -36.11
C MET A 173 -73.22 41.13 -36.96
N LEU A 174 -73.21 41.35 -38.29
CA LEU A 174 -72.19 40.78 -39.16
C LEU A 174 -70.82 41.43 -38.96
N ALA A 175 -70.79 42.74 -38.69
CA ALA A 175 -69.56 43.45 -38.36
C ALA A 175 -68.98 42.97 -37.03
N ASP A 176 -69.83 42.83 -36.00
CA ASP A 176 -69.47 42.29 -34.68
C ASP A 176 -68.94 40.86 -34.81
N TYR A 177 -69.62 39.98 -35.54
CA TYR A 177 -69.13 38.62 -35.78
C TYR A 177 -67.75 38.58 -36.44
N LYS A 178 -67.53 39.40 -37.47
CA LYS A 178 -66.21 39.51 -38.12
C LYS A 178 -65.15 39.98 -37.13
N GLN A 179 -65.46 40.96 -36.28
CA GLN A 179 -64.53 41.42 -35.27
C GLN A 179 -64.21 40.31 -34.26
N THR A 180 -65.22 39.58 -33.75
CA THR A 180 -65.02 38.44 -32.87
C THR A 180 -64.10 37.40 -33.50
N THR A 181 -64.27 37.07 -34.79
CA THR A 181 -63.39 36.09 -35.47
C THR A 181 -61.93 36.55 -35.53
N LEU A 182 -61.69 37.86 -35.68
CA LEU A 182 -60.35 38.42 -35.67
C LEU A 182 -59.75 38.42 -34.26
N ASP A 183 -60.56 38.72 -33.24
CA ASP A 183 -60.14 38.73 -31.85
C ASP A 183 -59.80 37.32 -31.36
N VAL A 184 -60.60 36.31 -31.71
CA VAL A 184 -60.31 34.89 -31.43
C VAL A 184 -58.99 34.47 -32.08
N ALA A 185 -58.78 34.79 -33.36
CA ALA A 185 -57.53 34.46 -34.04
C ALA A 185 -56.31 35.15 -33.40
N ALA A 186 -56.47 36.39 -32.93
CA ALA A 186 -55.41 37.10 -32.21
C ALA A 186 -55.11 36.46 -30.85
N MET A 187 -56.13 36.10 -30.09
CA MET A 187 -55.99 35.40 -28.80
C MET A 187 -55.34 34.02 -28.96
N GLU A 188 -55.68 33.26 -30.02
CA GLU A 188 -55.02 31.99 -30.34
C GLU A 188 -53.53 32.17 -30.60
N ALA A 189 -53.15 33.15 -31.43
CA ALA A 189 -51.76 33.44 -31.74
C ALA A 189 -50.98 33.90 -30.49
N GLU A 190 -51.59 34.74 -29.66
CA GLU A 190 -50.99 35.20 -28.40
C GLU A 190 -50.81 34.03 -27.43
N LEU A 191 -51.78 33.13 -27.29
CA LEU A 191 -51.67 31.93 -26.46
C LEU A 191 -50.55 30.99 -26.93
N GLU A 192 -50.38 30.83 -28.25
CA GLU A 192 -49.28 30.04 -28.82
C GLU A 192 -47.91 30.63 -28.47
N GLU A 193 -47.76 31.96 -28.55
CA GLU A 193 -46.54 32.65 -28.14
C GLU A 193 -46.25 32.47 -26.64
N GLU A 194 -47.26 32.57 -25.78
CA GLU A 194 -47.11 32.39 -24.34
C GLU A 194 -46.68 30.95 -23.98
N LEU A 195 -47.28 29.95 -24.65
CA LEU A 195 -46.93 28.53 -24.48
C LEU A 195 -45.47 28.25 -24.92
N ALA A 196 -45.03 28.82 -26.05
CA ALA A 196 -43.64 28.71 -26.49
C ALA A 196 -42.67 29.39 -25.50
N GLY A 197 -43.07 30.53 -24.93
CA GLY A 197 -42.33 31.20 -23.87
C GLY A 197 -42.23 30.37 -22.59
N LEU A 198 -43.31 29.68 -22.21
CA LEU A 198 -43.32 28.75 -21.07
C LEU A 198 -42.37 27.57 -21.31
N GLU A 199 -42.42 26.93 -22.48
CA GLU A 199 -41.53 25.82 -22.84
C GLU A 199 -40.05 26.25 -22.74
N THR A 200 -39.74 27.45 -23.21
CA THR A 200 -38.39 28.03 -23.10
C THR A 200 -37.94 28.17 -21.65
N LEU A 201 -38.80 28.66 -20.75
CA LEU A 201 -38.49 28.77 -19.32
C LEU A 201 -38.32 27.39 -18.67
N GLU A 202 -39.17 26.42 -19.01
CA GLU A 202 -39.06 25.06 -18.49
C GLU A 202 -37.75 24.38 -18.90
N GLU A 203 -37.28 24.63 -20.13
CA GLU A 203 -35.97 24.14 -20.58
C GLU A 203 -34.83 24.82 -19.83
N GLN A 204 -34.86 26.14 -19.66
CA GLN A 204 -33.87 26.87 -18.86
C GLN A 204 -33.81 26.35 -17.41
N SER A 205 -34.97 26.06 -16.81
CA SER A 205 -35.05 25.45 -15.48
C SER A 205 -34.38 24.07 -15.43
N ARG A 206 -34.58 23.22 -16.45
CA ARG A 206 -33.94 21.90 -16.53
C ARG A 206 -32.43 22.01 -16.70
N GLU A 207 -31.96 22.94 -17.54
CA GLU A 207 -30.54 23.19 -17.73
C GLU A 207 -29.86 23.64 -16.43
N GLU A 208 -30.46 24.59 -15.70
CA GLU A 208 -29.89 25.06 -14.43
C GLU A 208 -29.87 23.97 -13.36
N GLN A 209 -30.93 23.16 -13.25
CA GLN A 209 -30.96 22.02 -12.35
C GLN A 209 -29.84 21.00 -12.68
N GLY A 210 -29.57 20.78 -13.97
CA GLY A 210 -28.46 19.97 -14.44
C GLY A 210 -27.11 20.54 -14.00
N ARG A 211 -26.87 21.84 -14.22
CA ARG A 211 -25.62 22.52 -13.82
C ARG A 211 -25.38 22.44 -12.31
N ILE A 212 -26.41 22.67 -11.50
CA ILE A 212 -26.33 22.54 -10.04
C ILE A 212 -25.93 21.12 -9.64
N THR A 213 -26.55 20.10 -10.26
CA THR A 213 -26.26 18.69 -9.97
C THR A 213 -24.83 18.32 -10.35
N ASP A 214 -24.38 18.73 -11.53
CA ASP A 214 -23.02 18.46 -12.02
C ASP A 214 -21.96 19.13 -11.13
N LEU A 215 -22.24 20.34 -10.66
CA LEU A 215 -21.36 21.07 -9.73
C LEU A 215 -21.20 20.32 -8.40
N ILE A 216 -22.32 19.85 -7.84
CA ILE A 216 -22.32 19.08 -6.58
C ILE A 216 -21.53 17.77 -6.76
N ASN A 217 -21.80 17.02 -7.82
CA ASN A 217 -21.15 15.73 -8.06
C ASN A 217 -19.65 15.88 -8.28
N THR A 218 -19.25 16.81 -9.16
CA THR A 218 -17.84 17.09 -9.44
C THR A 218 -17.08 17.50 -8.18
N THR A 219 -17.70 18.33 -7.35
CA THR A 219 -17.13 18.79 -6.08
C THR A 219 -16.94 17.63 -5.09
N ASN A 220 -17.96 16.78 -4.94
CA ASN A 220 -17.89 15.60 -4.07
C ASN A 220 -16.82 14.62 -4.56
N ASP A 221 -16.71 14.40 -5.86
CA ASP A 221 -15.72 13.51 -6.46
C ASP A 221 -14.29 13.98 -6.17
N PHE A 222 -13.99 15.28 -6.33
CA PHE A 222 -12.68 15.82 -6.00
C PHE A 222 -12.36 15.69 -4.51
N VAL A 223 -13.31 16.01 -3.62
CA VAL A 223 -13.12 15.87 -2.17
C VAL A 223 -12.80 14.43 -1.79
N ASN A 224 -13.58 13.48 -2.30
CA ASN A 224 -13.41 12.07 -2.03
C ASN A 224 -12.09 11.54 -2.58
N GLN A 225 -11.71 11.95 -3.80
CA GLN A 225 -10.46 11.55 -4.43
C GLN A 225 -9.24 11.99 -3.60
N TYR A 226 -9.17 13.28 -3.22
CA TYR A 226 -8.05 13.77 -2.41
C TYR A 226 -8.02 13.16 -1.01
N SER A 227 -9.19 12.96 -0.40
CA SER A 227 -9.28 12.29 0.89
C SER A 227 -8.77 10.85 0.83
N ALA A 228 -9.09 10.11 -0.24
CA ALA A 228 -8.60 8.76 -0.46
C ALA A 228 -7.09 8.74 -0.68
N GLN A 229 -6.57 9.59 -1.58
CA GLN A 229 -5.12 9.68 -1.85
C GLN A 229 -4.32 10.02 -0.59
N ILE A 230 -4.76 10.99 0.21
CA ILE A 230 -4.12 11.35 1.48
C ILE A 230 -4.13 10.15 2.45
N SER A 231 -5.25 9.43 2.53
CA SER A 231 -5.35 8.24 3.38
C SER A 231 -4.38 7.14 2.92
N ASP A 232 -4.32 6.86 1.62
CA ASP A 232 -3.45 5.84 1.04
C ASP A 232 -1.97 6.20 1.25
N THR A 233 -1.57 7.44 0.98
CA THR A 233 -0.19 7.92 1.22
C THR A 233 0.18 7.87 2.70
N ASN A 234 -0.75 8.16 3.62
CA ASN A 234 -0.50 8.01 5.06
C ASN A 234 -0.30 6.53 5.46
N ASN A 235 -1.05 5.61 4.87
CA ASN A 235 -0.88 4.18 5.11
C ASN A 235 0.47 3.68 4.57
N GLU A 236 0.87 4.11 3.38
CA GLU A 236 2.20 3.82 2.81
C GLU A 236 3.32 4.37 3.70
N LEU A 237 3.19 5.60 4.20
CA LEU A 237 4.15 6.19 5.13
C LEU A 237 4.26 5.39 6.43
N ALA A 238 3.14 4.96 7.00
CA ALA A 238 3.14 4.16 8.22
C ALA A 238 3.83 2.80 8.03
N GLU A 239 3.72 2.20 6.84
CA GLU A 239 4.40 0.95 6.53
C GLU A 239 5.91 1.15 6.34
N ILE A 240 6.32 2.20 5.62
CA ILE A 240 7.74 2.56 5.49
C ILE A 240 8.36 2.86 6.86
N GLU A 241 7.63 3.54 7.75
CA GLU A 241 8.09 3.81 9.12
C GLU A 241 8.28 2.53 9.95
N ARG A 242 7.43 1.51 9.75
CA ARG A 242 7.61 0.19 10.37
C ARG A 242 8.83 -0.53 9.82
N GLU A 243 9.02 -0.50 8.50
CA GLU A 243 10.18 -1.11 7.86
C GLU A 243 11.50 -0.49 8.35
N ILE A 244 11.55 0.85 8.47
CA ILE A 244 12.72 1.55 9.04
C ILE A 244 12.96 1.10 10.48
N ALA A 245 11.92 1.02 11.31
CA ALA A 245 12.05 0.57 12.70
C ALA A 245 12.51 -0.89 12.82
N GLU A 246 12.05 -1.76 11.92
CA GLU A 246 12.49 -3.15 11.86
C GLU A 246 13.98 -3.24 11.48
N LYS A 247 14.41 -2.51 10.46
CA LYS A 247 15.83 -2.44 10.07
C LYS A 247 16.71 -1.86 11.18
N GLU A 248 16.24 -0.86 11.90
CA GLU A 248 16.94 -0.34 13.09
C GLU A 248 17.14 -1.41 14.18
N ALA A 249 16.11 -2.23 14.42
CA ALA A 249 16.21 -3.35 15.35
C ALA A 249 17.20 -4.42 14.87
N GLN A 250 17.19 -4.75 13.57
CA GLN A 250 18.13 -5.69 12.96
C GLN A 250 19.58 -5.20 13.04
N ILE A 251 19.83 -3.92 12.73
CA ILE A 251 21.16 -3.31 12.86
C ILE A 251 21.65 -3.42 14.29
N LYS A 252 20.81 -3.10 15.27
CA LYS A 252 21.18 -3.19 16.69
C LYS A 252 21.52 -4.62 17.11
N ALA A 253 20.72 -5.61 16.69
CA ALA A 253 21.02 -7.02 16.97
C ALA A 253 22.36 -7.44 16.35
N GLN A 254 22.62 -7.03 15.11
CA GLN A 254 23.87 -7.32 14.41
C GLN A 254 25.09 -6.66 15.08
N GLU A 255 24.94 -5.44 15.62
CA GLU A 255 25.99 -4.78 16.41
C GLU A 255 26.33 -5.53 17.69
N GLU A 256 25.32 -6.04 18.40
CA GLU A 256 25.50 -6.86 19.60
C GLU A 256 26.24 -8.18 19.27
N ASP A 257 25.89 -8.83 18.16
CA ASP A 257 26.55 -10.05 17.67
C ASP A 257 28.02 -9.80 17.25
N ILE A 258 28.28 -8.72 16.51
CA ILE A 258 29.64 -8.31 16.11
C ILE A 258 30.51 -8.04 17.36
N GLU A 259 29.96 -7.34 18.35
CA GLU A 259 30.65 -7.06 19.61
C GLU A 259 30.96 -8.34 20.39
N ALA A 260 30.04 -9.30 20.42
CA ALA A 260 30.27 -10.61 21.03
C ALA A 260 31.38 -11.40 20.30
N LEU A 261 31.36 -11.41 18.97
CA LEU A 261 32.41 -12.06 18.15
C LEU A 261 33.78 -11.41 18.35
N LYS A 262 33.85 -10.07 18.43
CA LYS A 262 35.09 -9.34 18.71
C LYS A 262 35.69 -9.72 20.06
N LYS A 263 34.86 -9.82 21.11
CA LYS A 263 35.31 -10.29 22.44
C LYS A 263 35.83 -11.72 22.41
N GLN A 264 35.16 -12.62 21.68
CA GLN A 264 35.64 -14.00 21.52
C GLN A 264 36.99 -14.05 20.81
N TYR A 265 37.16 -13.25 19.75
CA TYR A 265 38.40 -13.16 18.99
C TYR A 265 39.56 -12.62 19.83
N GLU A 266 39.34 -11.57 20.62
CA GLU A 266 40.35 -11.01 21.53
C GLU A 266 40.79 -12.02 22.60
N GLU A 267 39.84 -12.76 23.18
CA GLU A 267 40.15 -13.80 24.16
C GLU A 267 40.97 -14.94 23.54
N GLU A 268 40.61 -15.37 22.34
CA GLU A 268 41.36 -16.41 21.63
C GLU A 268 42.78 -15.94 21.27
N LEU A 269 42.94 -14.70 20.84
CA LEU A 269 44.24 -14.09 20.57
C LEU A 269 45.10 -14.03 21.84
N ARG A 270 44.51 -13.62 22.97
CA ARG A 270 45.18 -13.59 24.28
C ARG A 270 45.67 -14.99 24.67
N LEU A 271 44.81 -16.00 24.53
CA LEU A 271 45.16 -17.39 24.83
C LEU A 271 46.26 -17.92 23.89
N SER A 272 46.28 -17.52 22.63
CA SER A 272 47.33 -17.86 21.67
C SER A 272 48.67 -17.20 22.02
N GLN A 273 48.68 -15.91 22.36
CA GLN A 273 49.90 -15.19 22.77
C GLN A 273 50.49 -15.76 24.07
N LEU A 274 49.64 -16.10 25.05
CA LEU A 274 50.07 -16.78 26.27
C LEU A 274 50.66 -18.18 25.98
N ALA A 275 50.24 -18.84 24.90
CA ALA A 275 50.86 -20.09 24.44
C ALA A 275 52.27 -19.83 23.92
N ALA A 276 52.42 -18.86 23.03
CA ALA A 276 53.68 -18.53 22.37
C ALA A 276 54.75 -18.00 23.33
N GLN A 277 54.36 -17.32 24.42
CA GLN A 277 55.28 -16.78 25.43
C GLN A 277 55.72 -17.80 26.50
N SER A 278 55.17 -19.02 26.48
CA SER A 278 55.57 -20.03 27.45
C SER A 278 57.02 -20.49 27.21
N ALA A 279 57.87 -20.35 28.23
CA ALA A 279 59.24 -20.85 28.20
C ALA A 279 59.22 -22.39 28.01
N LYS A 280 60.01 -22.86 27.04
CA LYS A 280 60.17 -24.28 26.70
C LYS A 280 61.38 -24.84 27.47
N ARG A 281 61.12 -25.82 28.34
CA ARG A 281 62.16 -26.63 28.97
C ARG A 281 62.71 -27.63 27.96
N ASP A 282 63.99 -27.96 28.10
CA ASP A 282 64.58 -29.06 27.34
C ASP A 282 63.97 -30.38 27.84
N ILE A 283 63.72 -31.34 26.94
CA ILE A 283 63.18 -32.64 27.36
C ILE A 283 64.15 -33.38 28.29
N SER A 284 65.45 -33.11 28.19
CA SER A 284 66.46 -33.65 29.09
C SER A 284 66.31 -33.17 30.54
N GLU A 285 65.56 -32.09 30.77
CA GLU A 285 65.21 -31.58 32.11
C GLU A 285 63.91 -32.19 32.67
N VAL A 286 63.18 -32.97 31.87
CA VAL A 286 61.95 -33.63 32.29
C VAL A 286 62.28 -34.93 33.02
N SER A 287 61.92 -35.01 34.30
CA SER A 287 62.00 -36.26 35.06
C SER A 287 60.72 -37.07 34.84
N PHE A 288 60.86 -38.26 34.26
CA PHE A 288 59.76 -39.20 34.07
C PHE A 288 59.66 -40.16 35.26
N ALA A 289 58.44 -40.36 35.77
CA ALA A 289 58.15 -41.39 36.76
C ALA A 289 58.11 -42.79 36.13
N ASP A 290 58.35 -43.84 36.92
CA ASP A 290 58.38 -45.23 36.44
C ASP A 290 57.12 -45.67 35.67
N ASN A 291 55.97 -45.06 35.99
CA ASN A 291 54.68 -45.35 35.35
C ASN A 291 54.31 -44.38 34.21
N ASP A 292 55.09 -43.33 33.93
CA ASP A 292 54.74 -42.33 32.92
C ASP A 292 54.73 -42.91 31.52
N ARG A 293 55.67 -43.82 31.21
CA ARG A 293 55.69 -44.57 29.97
C ARG A 293 54.41 -45.37 29.76
N TYR A 294 53.97 -46.04 30.83
CA TYR A 294 52.75 -46.86 30.83
C TYR A 294 51.50 -46.00 30.62
N LEU A 295 51.44 -44.86 31.33
CA LEU A 295 50.34 -43.91 31.24
C LEU A 295 50.26 -43.26 29.85
N LEU A 296 51.39 -42.79 29.32
CA LEU A 296 51.47 -42.15 28.01
C LEU A 296 51.07 -43.11 26.89
N ALA A 297 51.56 -44.36 26.92
CA ALA A 297 51.21 -45.37 25.92
C ALA A 297 49.71 -45.67 25.90
N ASN A 298 49.07 -45.76 27.08
CA ASN A 298 47.62 -45.99 27.18
C ASN A 298 46.80 -44.76 26.78
N LEU A 299 47.30 -43.54 27.00
CA LEU A 299 46.67 -42.34 26.45
C LEU A 299 46.75 -42.34 24.91
N ILE A 300 47.93 -42.60 24.34
CA ILE A 300 48.12 -42.69 22.88
C ILE A 300 47.19 -43.73 22.28
N TYR A 301 47.02 -44.88 22.95
CA TYR A 301 46.04 -45.88 22.54
C TYR A 301 44.60 -45.32 22.53
N CYS A 302 44.21 -44.57 23.55
CA CYS A 302 42.86 -44.00 23.63
C CYS A 302 42.58 -42.92 22.57
N GLU A 303 43.58 -42.10 22.26
CA GLU A 303 43.43 -40.94 21.36
C GLU A 303 43.75 -41.28 19.89
N ALA A 304 44.73 -42.16 19.65
CA ALA A 304 45.28 -42.45 18.33
C ALA A 304 45.54 -43.94 18.07
N GLY A 305 44.96 -44.86 18.86
CA GLY A 305 45.20 -46.30 18.69
C GLY A 305 44.78 -46.88 17.33
N GLY A 306 43.87 -46.21 16.61
CA GLY A 306 43.47 -46.56 15.24
C GLY A 306 44.21 -45.79 14.14
N GLU A 307 45.11 -44.87 14.50
CA GLU A 307 45.88 -44.05 13.58
C GLU A 307 47.20 -44.74 13.18
N PRO A 308 47.82 -44.35 12.04
CA PRO A 308 49.16 -44.83 11.69
C PRO A 308 50.19 -44.46 12.76
N TYR A 309 51.34 -45.12 12.72
CA TYR A 309 52.42 -44.94 13.71
C TYR A 309 52.79 -43.46 13.89
N GLU A 310 52.85 -42.71 12.79
CA GLU A 310 53.14 -41.28 12.77
C GLU A 310 52.09 -40.48 13.57
N GLY A 311 50.81 -40.86 13.52
CA GLY A 311 49.74 -40.22 14.28
C GLY A 311 49.82 -40.54 15.77
N GLN A 312 50.24 -41.76 16.12
CA GLN A 312 50.48 -42.18 17.51
C GLN A 312 51.66 -41.41 18.13
N LEU A 313 52.77 -41.31 17.40
CA LEU A 313 53.94 -40.52 17.80
C LEU A 313 53.58 -39.03 17.95
N ALA A 314 52.78 -38.49 17.03
CA ALA A 314 52.36 -37.09 17.05
C ALA A 314 51.52 -36.74 18.29
N VAL A 315 50.60 -37.61 18.70
CA VAL A 315 49.85 -37.43 19.97
C VAL A 315 50.78 -37.49 21.18
N GLY A 316 51.70 -38.45 21.22
CA GLY A 316 52.72 -38.53 22.28
C GLY A 316 53.60 -37.27 22.35
N ALA A 317 54.02 -36.77 21.19
CA ALA A 317 54.80 -35.55 21.06
C ALA A 317 54.02 -34.32 21.54
N VAL A 318 52.71 -34.21 21.29
CA VAL A 318 51.87 -33.13 21.83
C VAL A 318 51.84 -33.15 23.37
N VAL A 319 51.67 -34.33 23.98
CA VAL A 319 51.70 -34.46 25.45
C VAL A 319 53.05 -33.98 25.99
N LEU A 320 54.15 -34.36 25.34
CA LEU A 320 55.48 -33.98 25.82
C LEU A 320 55.84 -32.53 25.51
N ASN A 321 55.35 -31.96 24.41
CA ASN A 321 55.43 -30.53 24.13
C ASN A 321 54.71 -29.71 25.21
N ARG A 322 53.57 -30.21 25.71
CA ARG A 322 52.90 -29.62 26.87
C ARG A 322 53.74 -29.76 28.12
N VAL A 323 54.24 -30.96 28.44
CA VAL A 323 55.13 -31.15 29.61
C VAL A 323 56.32 -30.20 29.55
N MET A 324 56.96 -30.03 28.40
CA MET A 324 58.09 -29.11 28.23
C MET A 324 57.70 -27.63 28.34
N SER A 325 56.44 -27.26 28.15
CA SER A 325 55.99 -25.88 28.23
C SER A 325 55.64 -25.48 29.66
N SER A 326 56.19 -24.35 30.11
CA SER A 326 55.85 -23.72 31.41
C SER A 326 54.36 -23.36 31.59
N ARG A 327 53.55 -23.45 30.53
CA ARG A 327 52.10 -23.22 30.58
C ARG A 327 51.32 -24.41 31.11
N TYR A 328 51.86 -25.62 30.99
CA TYR A 328 51.19 -26.85 31.39
C TYR A 328 51.88 -27.45 32.61
N PRO A 329 51.22 -28.40 33.29
CA PRO A 329 51.87 -29.16 34.35
C PRO A 329 53.17 -29.80 33.87
N ASP A 330 54.12 -29.92 34.78
CA ASP A 330 55.47 -30.32 34.47
C ASP A 330 55.73 -31.83 34.46
N THR A 331 54.66 -32.61 34.59
CA THR A 331 54.68 -34.07 34.63
C THR A 331 53.72 -34.63 33.59
N VAL A 332 54.03 -35.81 33.05
CA VAL A 332 53.16 -36.53 32.11
C VAL A 332 51.78 -36.74 32.74
N TYR A 333 51.73 -37.20 33.99
CA TYR A 333 50.49 -37.32 34.75
C TYR A 333 49.70 -36.01 34.80
N GLY A 334 50.36 -34.90 35.17
CA GLY A 334 49.72 -33.60 35.30
C GLY A 334 49.11 -33.11 33.98
N VAL A 335 49.80 -33.29 32.86
CA VAL A 335 49.31 -32.91 31.53
C VAL A 335 48.11 -33.76 31.11
N ILE A 336 48.17 -35.07 31.32
CA ILE A 336 47.13 -36.01 30.90
C ILE A 336 45.84 -35.81 31.70
N TYR A 337 45.96 -35.59 33.01
CA TYR A 337 44.80 -35.36 33.89
C TYR A 337 44.45 -33.87 34.05
N GLN A 338 45.06 -32.97 33.29
CA GLN A 338 44.65 -31.57 33.27
C GLN A 338 43.19 -31.47 32.81
N LYS A 339 42.39 -30.75 33.61
CA LYS A 339 40.94 -30.66 33.41
C LYS A 339 40.60 -30.30 31.95
N SER A 340 39.76 -31.13 31.33
CA SER A 340 39.22 -30.94 29.97
C SER A 340 40.22 -31.00 28.81
N GLN A 341 41.46 -31.48 29.02
CA GLN A 341 42.47 -31.55 27.96
C GLN A 341 42.50 -32.87 27.17
N PHE A 342 42.14 -33.98 27.81
CA PHE A 342 42.05 -35.31 27.20
C PHE A 342 40.73 -35.98 27.62
N SER A 343 39.82 -36.20 26.68
CA SER A 343 38.49 -36.79 26.94
C SER A 343 38.58 -38.19 27.58
N PRO A 344 39.49 -39.10 27.17
CA PRO A 344 39.64 -40.42 27.78
C PRO A 344 40.05 -40.38 29.26
N ALA A 345 40.83 -39.38 29.69
CA ALA A 345 41.29 -39.24 31.07
C ALA A 345 40.16 -38.82 32.03
N SER A 346 39.17 -38.08 31.54
CA SER A 346 38.02 -37.62 32.35
C SER A 346 36.78 -38.52 32.25
N SER A 347 36.66 -39.30 31.17
CA SER A 347 35.54 -40.22 30.93
C SER A 347 35.72 -41.62 31.55
N GLY A 348 36.85 -41.90 32.20
CA GLY A 348 37.18 -43.21 32.76
C GLY A 348 37.65 -44.25 31.73
N ARG A 349 37.69 -43.89 30.43
CA ARG A 349 38.18 -44.77 29.36
C ARG A 349 39.68 -45.04 29.48
N LEU A 350 40.45 -44.03 29.90
CA LEU A 350 41.89 -44.20 30.18
C LEU A 350 42.11 -45.13 31.37
N ASP A 351 41.32 -45.01 32.44
CA ASP A 351 41.42 -45.88 33.61
C ASP A 351 41.13 -47.35 33.25
N LEU A 352 40.18 -47.59 32.35
CA LEU A 352 39.92 -48.92 31.81
C LEU A 352 41.10 -49.46 30.99
N ALA A 353 41.70 -48.62 30.14
CA ALA A 353 42.87 -49.00 29.34
C ALA A 353 44.07 -49.36 30.24
N LEU A 354 44.29 -48.58 31.30
CA LEU A 354 45.33 -48.83 32.30
C LEU A 354 45.07 -50.11 33.11
N ALA A 355 43.82 -50.40 33.49
CA ALA A 355 43.50 -51.61 34.26
C ALA A 355 43.66 -52.90 33.43
N GLN A 356 43.40 -52.83 32.12
CA GLN A 356 43.40 -53.98 31.22
C GLN A 356 44.64 -54.09 30.33
N ASN A 357 45.58 -53.13 30.43
CA ASN A 357 46.79 -53.03 29.60
C ASN A 357 46.49 -53.11 28.09
N LEU A 358 45.61 -52.22 27.61
CA LEU A 358 45.13 -52.24 26.23
C LEU A 358 46.10 -51.59 25.21
N ALA A 359 47.12 -50.86 25.68
CA ALA A 359 48.11 -50.25 24.80
C ALA A 359 48.85 -51.28 23.95
N THR A 360 48.89 -51.04 22.63
CA THR A 360 49.59 -51.92 21.69
C THR A 360 51.11 -51.69 21.72
N PRO A 361 51.95 -52.62 21.23
CA PRO A 361 53.38 -52.40 21.10
C PRO A 361 53.76 -51.13 20.34
N SER A 362 52.95 -50.76 19.33
CA SER A 362 53.09 -49.52 18.56
C SER A 362 52.91 -48.26 19.44
N CYS A 363 51.92 -48.27 20.33
CA CYS A 363 51.68 -47.15 21.25
C CYS A 363 52.81 -47.00 22.28
N TYR A 364 53.38 -48.11 22.73
CA TYR A 364 54.56 -48.12 23.60
C TYR A 364 55.80 -47.57 22.90
N GLN A 365 56.04 -47.96 21.65
CA GLN A 365 57.14 -47.42 20.85
C GLN A 365 56.97 -45.91 20.62
N ALA A 366 55.76 -45.47 20.28
CA ALA A 366 55.45 -44.06 20.12
C ALA A 366 55.66 -43.26 21.42
N ALA A 367 55.29 -43.83 22.58
CA ALA A 367 55.55 -43.23 23.88
C ALA A 367 57.05 -43.11 24.17
N ASP A 368 57.82 -44.17 23.92
CA ASP A 368 59.29 -44.18 24.09
C ASP A 368 59.98 -43.13 23.21
N GLU A 369 59.58 -43.06 21.93
CA GLU A 369 60.15 -42.09 21.00
C GLU A 369 59.78 -40.66 21.36
N ALA A 370 58.54 -40.40 21.78
CA ALA A 370 58.13 -39.10 22.29
C ALA A 370 58.94 -38.72 23.55
N MET A 371 59.07 -39.64 24.52
CA MET A 371 59.87 -39.47 25.75
C MET A 371 61.36 -39.27 25.50
N ALA A 372 61.89 -39.80 24.40
CA ALA A 372 63.25 -39.53 23.93
C ALA A 372 63.39 -38.17 23.21
N GLY A 373 62.28 -37.47 22.96
CA GLY A 373 62.26 -36.13 22.36
C GLY A 373 62.03 -36.12 20.86
N ASN A 374 61.71 -37.27 20.25
CA ASN A 374 61.38 -37.33 18.84
C ASN A 374 60.00 -36.73 18.60
N THR A 375 59.91 -35.82 17.63
CA THR A 375 58.64 -35.18 17.23
C THR A 375 58.56 -35.05 15.72
N ASN A 376 57.42 -35.44 15.16
CA ASN A 376 57.05 -35.25 13.75
C ASN A 376 56.05 -34.11 13.55
N VAL A 377 55.68 -33.42 14.65
CA VAL A 377 54.76 -32.26 14.67
C VAL A 377 55.42 -31.02 15.26
N GLY A 378 56.75 -31.02 15.36
CA GLY A 378 57.53 -29.91 15.92
C GLY A 378 57.05 -29.56 17.32
N ASN A 379 56.62 -28.31 17.51
CA ASN A 379 56.18 -27.75 18.80
C ASN A 379 54.66 -27.75 18.98
N CYS A 380 53.88 -28.44 18.13
CA CYS A 380 52.43 -28.47 18.26
C CYS A 380 52.03 -28.95 19.67
N VAL A 381 51.13 -28.23 20.31
CA VAL A 381 50.59 -28.56 21.64
C VAL A 381 49.10 -28.90 21.57
N TYR A 382 48.50 -28.90 20.38
CA TYR A 382 47.13 -29.31 20.15
C TYR A 382 47.01 -30.28 18.98
N PHE A 383 45.98 -31.13 19.02
CA PHE A 383 45.54 -31.95 17.90
C PHE A 383 44.02 -32.11 17.93
N ARG A 384 43.40 -32.36 16.77
CA ARG A 384 41.95 -32.64 16.62
C ARG A 384 41.66 -33.31 15.29
N THR A 385 40.41 -33.68 15.05
CA THR A 385 39.94 -34.12 13.74
C THR A 385 39.89 -32.94 12.73
N PRO A 386 40.23 -33.17 11.44
CA PRO A 386 40.21 -32.14 10.39
C PRO A 386 38.87 -31.41 10.30
N VAL A 387 38.92 -30.08 10.23
CA VAL A 387 37.77 -29.23 9.94
C VAL A 387 38.14 -28.22 8.85
N PRO A 388 37.16 -27.77 8.03
CA PRO A 388 37.39 -26.69 7.07
C PRO A 388 37.95 -25.43 7.77
N GLY A 389 39.07 -24.90 7.27
CA GLY A 389 39.66 -23.63 7.73
C GLY A 389 40.77 -23.73 8.79
N LEU A 390 41.09 -24.91 9.31
CA LEU A 390 42.23 -25.11 10.22
C LEU A 390 43.48 -25.50 9.42
N ASN A 391 44.56 -24.73 9.58
CA ASN A 391 45.87 -25.02 8.96
C ASN A 391 46.80 -25.63 10.03
N GLY A 392 47.47 -26.72 9.68
CA GLY A 392 48.35 -27.46 10.58
C GLY A 392 48.97 -28.67 9.88
N THR A 393 49.80 -29.42 10.58
CA THR A 393 50.37 -30.66 10.04
C THR A 393 49.33 -31.75 10.15
N GLN A 394 48.85 -32.27 9.01
CA GLN A 394 47.88 -33.37 8.99
C GLN A 394 48.62 -34.72 8.99
N ILE A 395 48.33 -35.57 9.98
CA ILE A 395 48.86 -36.92 10.11
C ILE A 395 47.71 -37.85 10.49
N GLY A 396 47.41 -38.82 9.62
CA GLY A 396 46.22 -39.67 9.75
C GLY A 396 44.93 -38.84 9.71
N ASN A 397 44.00 -39.15 10.61
CA ASN A 397 42.74 -38.41 10.80
C ASN A 397 42.86 -37.27 11.79
N HIS A 398 44.09 -36.81 12.09
CA HIS A 398 44.33 -35.68 12.98
C HIS A 398 45.07 -34.53 12.28
N ILE A 399 44.77 -33.32 12.72
CA ILE A 399 45.50 -32.09 12.41
C ILE A 399 46.14 -31.55 13.68
N PHE A 400 47.45 -31.28 13.61
CA PHE A 400 48.30 -30.84 14.72
C PHE A 400 48.70 -29.37 14.52
N TYR A 401 48.63 -28.57 15.60
CA TYR A 401 48.90 -27.13 15.58
C TYR A 401 49.38 -26.57 16.93
#